data_AF-A0A1S8EU95-F1
#
_entry.id   AF-A0A1S8EU95-F1
#
_cell.length_a   1.000
_cell.length_b   1.000
_cell.length_c   1.000
_cell.angle_alpha   90.00
_cell.angle_beta   90.00
_cell.angle_gamma   90.00
#
_symmetry.space_group_name_H-M   'P 1'
#
loop_
_entity.id
_entity.type
_entity.pdbx_description
1 polymer ?
#
loop_
_entity_poly.entity_id
_entity_poly.type
_entity_poly.pdbx_seq_one_letter_code
_entity_poly.pdbx_strand_id
1 'polypeptide(L)' 'MARRHFEHFEALSSAIPLEDGYQAIIAVQRRDSDEHVHIVKVADGRRFDLQSEAQSVAEAALNRLREIDADGEPIWEG' A
#
# COMPACT_ATOMS: atom_id res chain seq x y z
N MET A 1 6.71 7.94 3.84
CA MET A 1 5.51 7.21 4.30
C MET A 1 4.33 8.16 4.32
N ALA A 2 3.49 8.07 3.28
CA ALA A 2 2.19 8.75 3.20
C ALA A 2 1.05 7.83 3.65
N ARG A 3 -0.02 8.42 4.20
CA ARG A 3 -1.25 7.76 4.67
C ARG A 3 -2.48 8.44 4.07
N ARG A 4 -3.51 7.66 3.72
CA ARG A 4 -4.84 8.16 3.33
C ARG A 4 -5.94 7.45 4.12
N HIS A 5 -6.98 8.19 4.47
CA HIS A 5 -8.15 7.65 5.16
C HIS A 5 -9.30 7.44 4.17
N PHE A 6 -9.96 6.31 4.32
CA PHE A 6 -11.20 5.92 3.66
C PHE A 6 -12.28 5.74 4.73
N GLU A 7 -13.51 5.45 4.31
CA GLU A 7 -14.67 5.38 5.20
C GLU A 7 -14.45 4.40 6.36
N HIS A 8 -14.05 3.16 6.05
CA HIS A 8 -13.80 2.11 7.04
C HIS A 8 -12.34 1.69 7.17
N PHE A 9 -11.47 2.19 6.28
CA PHE A 9 -10.08 1.75 6.17
C PHE A 9 -9.10 2.92 6.19
N GLU A 10 -7.86 2.63 6.54
CA GLU A 10 -6.72 3.48 6.23
C GLU A 10 -5.73 2.73 5.33
N ALA A 11 -5.08 3.47 4.44
CA ALA A 11 -4.05 2.96 3.55
C ALA A 11 -2.72 3.68 3.82
N LEU A 12 -1.65 2.90 3.96
CA LEU A 12 -0.29 3.39 4.17
C LEU A 12 0.64 2.91 3.07
N SER A 13 1.32 3.84 2.42
CA SER A 13 2.42 3.55 1.49
C SER A 13 3.65 3.08 2.25
N SER A 14 4.22 1.93 1.88
CA SER A 14 5.41 1.41 2.55
C SER A 14 6.34 0.66 1.60
N ALA A 15 7.59 0.54 2.02
CA ALA A 15 8.60 -0.30 1.40
C ALA A 15 9.03 -1.36 2.41
N ILE A 16 8.79 -2.63 2.09
CA ILE A 16 9.19 -3.75 2.95
C ILE A 16 10.53 -4.34 2.46
N PRO A 17 11.46 -4.66 3.36
CA PRO A 17 12.68 -5.37 3.00
C PRO A 17 12.36 -6.82 2.66
N LEU A 18 13.03 -7.35 1.63
CA LEU A 18 13.05 -8.75 1.21
C LEU A 18 14.52 -9.21 1.12
N GLU A 19 14.74 -10.50 0.87
CA GLU A 19 16.08 -11.08 0.76
C GLU A 19 16.94 -10.38 -0.33
N ASP A 20 16.33 -10.03 -1.48
CA ASP A 20 17.00 -9.36 -2.60
C ASP A 20 16.43 -7.97 -2.88
N GLY A 21 16.41 -7.09 -1.86
CA GLY A 21 16.03 -5.68 -2.00
C GLY A 21 14.71 -5.34 -1.32
N TYR A 22 13.92 -4.46 -1.94
CA TYR A 22 12.71 -3.90 -1.36
C TYR A 22 11.51 -4.08 -2.28
N GLN A 23 10.33 -4.20 -1.68
CA GLN A 23 9.06 -4.25 -2.41
C GLN A 23 8.15 -3.11 -1.97
N ALA A 24 7.57 -2.44 -2.97
CA ALA A 24 6.57 -1.40 -2.76
C ALA A 24 5.23 -2.04 -2.43
N ILE A 25 4.59 -1.58 -1.36
CA ILE A 25 3.29 -2.07 -0.89
C ILE A 25 2.36 -0.93 -0.45
N ILE A 26 1.07 -1.24 -0.41
CA ILE A 26 0.09 -0.49 0.39
C ILE A 26 -0.40 -1.41 1.50
N ALA A 27 -0.26 -0.97 2.75
CA ALA A 27 -0.89 -1.60 3.90
C ALA A 27 -2.29 -1.01 4.10
N VAL A 28 -3.31 -1.86 4.06
CA VAL A 28 -4.72 -1.52 4.28
C VAL A 28 -5.14 -2.05 5.64
N GLN A 29 -5.63 -1.17 6.51
CA GLN A 29 -6.04 -1.51 7.87
C GLN A 29 -7.46 -1.01 8.12
N ARG A 30 -8.31 -1.82 8.77
CA ARG A 30 -9.62 -1.35 9.25
C ARG A 30 -9.44 -0.33 10.38
N ARG A 31 -10.21 0.75 10.36
CA ARG A 31 -10.06 1.84 11.35
C ARG A 31 -10.63 1.51 12.73
N ASP A 32 -11.51 0.53 12.80
CA ASP A 32 -12.23 0.07 13.99
C ASP A 32 -11.66 -1.26 14.53
N SER A 33 -10.61 -1.80 13.93
CA SER A 33 -10.00 -3.06 14.36
C SER A 33 -8.50 -3.09 14.06
N ASP A 34 -7.73 -3.49 15.07
CA ASP A 34 -6.29 -3.75 14.94
C ASP A 34 -5.98 -5.19 14.49
N GLU A 35 -6.99 -6.02 14.24
CA GLU A 35 -6.79 -7.47 14.08
C GLU A 35 -6.35 -7.91 12.67
N HIS A 36 -6.39 -7.03 11.67
CA HIS A 36 -5.92 -7.38 10.32
C HIS A 36 -5.39 -6.20 9.50
N VAL A 37 -4.15 -6.34 9.02
CA VAL A 37 -3.56 -5.50 7.98
C VAL A 37 -3.47 -6.32 6.70
N HIS A 38 -4.17 -5.90 5.66
CA HIS A 38 -4.07 -6.47 4.33
C HIS A 38 -2.93 -5.79 3.55
N ILE A 39 -2.05 -6.58 2.95
CA ILE A 39 -0.88 -6.07 2.22
C ILE A 39 -1.11 -6.23 0.72
N VAL A 40 -1.21 -5.08 0.05
CA VAL A 40 -1.35 -4.99 -1.40
C VAL A 40 0.01 -4.74 -2.00
N LYS A 41 0.47 -5.64 -2.88
CA LYS A 41 1.68 -5.40 -3.69
C LYS A 41 1.34 -4.44 -4.82
N VAL A 42 2.19 -3.46 -5.06
CA VAL A 42 2.04 -2.53 -6.20
C VAL A 42 3.17 -2.74 -7.21
N ALA A 43 3.04 -2.11 -8.39
CA ALA A 43 3.98 -2.27 -9.50
C ALA A 43 4.26 -3.75 -9.85
N ASP A 44 3.19 -4.56 -9.85
CA ASP A 44 3.21 -6.01 -10.11
C ASP A 44 4.19 -6.79 -9.23
N GLY A 45 4.46 -6.27 -8.03
CA GLY A 45 5.38 -6.89 -7.07
C GLY A 45 6.86 -6.77 -7.46
N ARG A 46 7.22 -5.86 -8.38
CA ARG A 46 8.61 -5.56 -8.74
C ARG A 46 9.49 -5.34 -7.50
N ARG A 47 10.73 -5.82 -7.57
CA ARG A 47 11.79 -5.55 -6.58
C ARG A 47 12.59 -4.31 -6.95
N PHE A 48 13.02 -3.58 -5.93
CA PHE A 48 13.84 -2.38 -6.03
C PHE A 48 15.10 -2.55 -5.19
N ASP A 49 16.22 -2.00 -5.65
CA ASP A 49 17.49 -2.11 -4.92
C ASP A 49 17.50 -1.20 -3.69
N LEU A 50 16.80 -0.08 -3.77
CA LEU A 50 16.74 0.93 -2.72
C LEU A 50 15.36 1.04 -2.08
N GLN A 51 15.35 1.21 -0.76
CA GLN A 51 14.12 1.44 0.00
C GLN A 51 13.37 2.68 -0.48
N SER A 52 14.10 3.76 -0.80
CA SER A 52 13.53 5.02 -1.28
C SER A 52 12.80 4.87 -2.61
N GLU A 53 13.31 4.04 -3.52
CA GLU A 53 12.67 3.76 -4.81
C GLU A 53 11.34 3.04 -4.63
N ALA A 54 11.34 1.96 -3.84
CA ALA A 54 10.12 1.24 -3.49
C ALA A 54 9.11 2.17 -2.78
N GLN A 55 9.59 3.04 -1.88
CA GLN A 55 8.74 3.99 -1.17
C GLN A 55 8.12 5.02 -2.12
N SER A 56 8.88 5.59 -3.06
CA SER A 56 8.34 6.52 -4.06
C SER A 56 7.28 5.87 -4.94
N VAL A 57 7.46 4.60 -5.31
CA VAL A 57 6.47 3.83 -6.07
C VAL A 57 5.21 3.56 -5.23
N ALA A 58 5.36 3.19 -3.96
CA ALA A 58 4.23 3.01 -3.05
C ALA A 58 3.44 4.30 -2.84
N GLU A 59 4.12 5.45 -2.71
CA GLU A 59 3.49 6.77 -2.58
C GLU A 59 2.75 7.17 -3.86
N ALA A 60 3.34 6.93 -5.04
CA ALA A 60 2.68 7.17 -6.31
C ALA A 60 1.44 6.27 -6.50
N ALA A 61 1.51 5.00 -6.09
CA ALA A 61 0.37 4.09 -6.13
C ALA A 61 -0.73 4.55 -5.16
N LEU A 62 -0.38 4.94 -3.93
CA LEU A 62 -1.32 5.45 -2.95
C LEU A 62 -2.06 6.69 -3.47
N ASN A 63 -1.44 7.54 -4.28
CA ASN A 63 -2.10 8.69 -4.89
C ASN A 63 -3.15 8.30 -5.94
N ARG A 64 -2.98 7.17 -6.62
CA ARG A 64 -3.95 6.62 -7.61
C ARG A 64 -5.03 5.73 -6.98
N LEU A 65 -4.95 5.47 -5.67
CA LEU A 65 -5.96 4.69 -4.97
C LEU A 65 -7.24 5.52 -4.87
N ARG A 66 -8.29 5.14 -5.59
CA ARG A 66 -9.56 5.89 -5.60
C ARG A 66 -10.35 5.61 -4.33
N GLU A 67 -10.50 4.33 -4.00
CA GLU A 67 -11.36 3.83 -2.93
C GLU A 67 -10.83 2.47 -2.44
N ILE A 68 -11.34 2.02 -1.29
CA ILE A 68 -11.17 0.65 -0.79
C ILE A 68 -12.57 0.10 -0.60
N ASP A 69 -12.85 -1.06 -1.18
CA ASP A 69 -14.17 -1.68 -1.07
C ASP A 69 -14.43 -2.30 0.32
N ALA A 70 -15.62 -2.88 0.49
CA ALA A 70 -16.03 -3.45 1.77
C ALA A 70 -15.15 -4.62 2.23
N ASP A 71 -14.48 -5.31 1.31
CA ASP A 71 -13.62 -6.45 1.59
C ASP A 71 -12.16 -6.02 1.88
N GLY A 72 -11.86 -4.73 1.74
CA GLY A 72 -10.52 -4.18 1.94
C GLY A 72 -9.68 -4.15 0.66
N GLU A 73 -10.30 -4.39 -0.50
CA GLU A 73 -9.60 -4.43 -1.79
C GLU A 73 -9.49 -3.03 -2.42
N PRO A 74 -8.31 -2.67 -2.97
CA PRO A 74 -8.10 -1.40 -3.65
C PRO A 74 -8.91 -1.24 -4.94
N ILE A 75 -9.58 -0.09 -5.09
CA ILE A 75 -10.13 0.36 -6.36
C ILE A 75 -9.26 1.51 -6.88
N TRP A 76 -8.65 1.32 -8.05
CA TRP A 76 -7.72 2.27 -8.64
C TRP A 76 -8.40 3.30 -9.56
N GLU A 77 -7.77 4.45 -9.76
CA GLU A 77 -8.08 5.36 -10.85
C GLU A 77 -7.77 4.69 -12.20
N GLY A 78 -8.67 4.87 -13.18
CA GLY A 78 -8.55 4.33 -14.54
C GLY A 78 -7.84 5.26 -15.51
#